data_AF-A0A2D5ARI2-F1
#
_entry.id   AF-A0A2D5ARI2-F1
#
_cell.length_a   1.000
_cell.length_b   1.000
_cell.length_c   1.000
_cell.angle_alpha   90.00
_cell.angle_beta   90.00
_cell.angle_gamma   90.00
#
_symmetry.space_group_name_H-M   'P 1'
#
loop_
_entity.id
_entity.type
_entity.pdbx_description
1 polymer ?
#
loop_
_entity_poly.entity_id
_entity_poly.type
_entity_poly.pdbx_seq_one_letter_code
_entity_poly.pdbx_strand_id
1 'polypeptide(L)'
;MQESFQRLTDAVDMLQKSLRSLSYDHGGQNAQKLFRLFDIRRMEKLTLKEFTASVRKGGKIKLQQMNVGEVNELFRVIDTNDDGFVVCDEFASFVWRASPDTL
;
A
#
# COMPACT_ATOMS: atom_id res chain seq x y z
N MET A 1 9.29 16.32 14.71
CA MET A 1 8.26 16.46 13.65
C MET A 1 8.82 16.08 12.26
N GLN A 2 10.10 16.37 11.93
CA GLN A 2 10.71 15.93 10.66
C GLN A 2 10.99 14.42 10.56
N GLU A 3 11.34 13.75 11.67
CA GLU A 3 11.65 12.31 11.65
C GLU A 3 10.44 11.41 11.29
N SER A 4 9.23 11.80 11.69
CA SER A 4 7.99 11.06 11.40
C SER A 4 7.69 11.06 9.89
N PHE A 5 7.78 12.23 9.26
CA PHE A 5 7.53 12.38 7.82
C PHE A 5 8.55 11.63 6.96
N GLN A 6 9.82 11.66 7.35
CA GLN A 6 10.88 10.92 6.64
C GLN A 6 10.67 9.40 6.73
N ARG A 7 10.22 8.89 7.89
CA ARG A 7 9.89 7.48 8.09
C ARG A 7 8.69 7.04 7.27
N LEU A 8 7.65 7.86 7.19
CA LEU A 8 6.48 7.58 6.37
C LEU A 8 6.84 7.54 4.88
N THR A 9 7.69 8.46 4.43
CA THR A 9 8.15 8.49 3.02
C THR A 9 8.95 7.23 2.67
N ASP A 10 9.85 6.79 3.56
CA ASP A 10 10.62 5.55 3.38
C ASP A 10 9.70 4.32 3.40
N ALA A 11 8.66 4.32 4.24
CA ALA A 11 7.60 3.32 4.26
C ALA A 11 6.91 3.16 2.91
N VAL A 12 6.50 4.30 2.34
CA VAL A 12 5.80 4.38 1.05
C VAL A 12 6.68 3.81 -0.04
N ASP A 13 7.94 4.26 -0.14
CA ASP A 13 8.87 3.79 -1.16
C ASP A 13 9.15 2.27 -1.04
N MET A 14 9.39 1.78 0.18
CA MET A 14 9.56 0.34 0.42
C MET A 14 8.31 -0.47 0.08
N LEU A 15 7.11 0.05 0.40
CA LEU A 15 5.84 -0.58 0.07
C LEU A 15 5.65 -0.63 -1.44
N GLN A 16 5.81 0.48 -2.16
CA GLN A 16 5.73 0.50 -3.61
C GLN A 16 6.74 -0.46 -4.26
N LYS A 17 7.98 -0.51 -3.78
CA LYS A 17 9.01 -1.44 -4.30
C LYS A 17 8.63 -2.91 -4.04
N SER A 18 8.18 -3.26 -2.84
CA SER A 18 7.72 -4.62 -2.54
C SER A 18 6.51 -5.01 -3.36
N LEU A 19 5.51 -4.13 -3.47
CA LEU A 19 4.30 -4.36 -4.24
C LEU A 19 4.59 -4.52 -5.73
N ARG A 20 5.46 -3.67 -6.30
CA ARG A 20 5.96 -3.83 -7.67
C ARG A 20 6.64 -5.17 -7.84
N SER A 21 7.55 -5.55 -6.94
CA SER A 21 8.24 -6.85 -6.98
C SER A 21 7.28 -8.04 -6.90
N LEU A 22 6.22 -7.96 -6.10
CA LEU A 22 5.19 -9.00 -6.00
C LEU A 22 4.26 -9.02 -7.22
N SER A 23 4.13 -7.89 -7.90
CA SER A 23 3.39 -7.77 -9.16
C SER A 23 4.16 -8.32 -10.36
N TYR A 24 5.49 -8.54 -10.25
CA TYR A 24 6.28 -9.23 -11.27
C TYR A 24 6.05 -10.74 -11.17
N ASP A 25 5.24 -11.27 -12.08
CA ASP A 25 5.15 -12.70 -12.37
C ASP A 25 5.48 -12.92 -13.85
N HIS A 26 5.79 -14.15 -14.28
CA HIS A 26 6.36 -14.52 -15.60
C HIS A 26 5.63 -14.00 -16.87
N GLY A 27 4.56 -13.20 -16.75
CA GLY A 27 3.81 -12.56 -17.84
C GLY A 27 3.54 -11.05 -17.70
N GLY A 28 4.19 -10.34 -16.77
CA GLY A 28 4.08 -8.87 -16.64
C GLY A 28 3.47 -8.40 -15.31
N GLN A 29 3.26 -7.08 -15.20
CA GLN A 29 2.77 -6.43 -13.98
C GLN A 29 1.23 -6.55 -13.86
N ASN A 30 0.73 -7.18 -12.79
CA ASN A 30 -0.70 -7.46 -12.60
C ASN A 30 -1.24 -6.95 -11.24
N ALA A 31 -1.70 -5.68 -11.23
CA ALA A 31 -2.29 -5.01 -10.07
C ALA A 31 -3.44 -5.78 -9.44
N GLN A 32 -4.34 -6.29 -10.28
CA GLN A 32 -5.54 -6.98 -9.83
C GLN A 32 -5.22 -8.34 -9.18
N LYS A 33 -4.12 -8.99 -9.57
CA LYS A 33 -3.65 -10.22 -8.91
C LYS A 33 -3.07 -9.88 -7.55
N LEU A 34 -2.27 -8.81 -7.48
CA LEU A 34 -1.72 -8.29 -6.24
C LEU A 34 -2.85 -7.89 -5.28
N PHE A 35 -3.80 -7.07 -5.73
CA PHE A 35 -4.93 -6.60 -4.92
C PHE A 35 -5.76 -7.75 -4.36
N ARG A 36 -6.00 -8.80 -5.15
CA ARG A 36 -6.69 -10.02 -4.68
C ARG A 36 -5.95 -10.79 -3.59
N LEU A 37 -4.64 -10.63 -3.45
CA LEU A 37 -3.88 -11.19 -2.31
C LEU A 37 -4.15 -10.40 -1.02
N PHE A 38 -4.49 -9.12 -1.14
CA PHE A 38 -4.76 -8.24 -0.02
C PHE A 38 -6.25 -8.23 0.36
N ASP A 39 -7.15 -8.37 -0.62
CA ASP A 39 -8.61 -8.37 -0.47
C ASP A 39 -9.11 -9.75 0.00
N ILE A 40 -8.90 -10.03 1.28
CA ILE A 40 -9.24 -11.32 1.91
C ILE A 40 -10.75 -11.58 1.83
N ARG A 41 -11.57 -10.53 1.97
CA ARG A 41 -13.04 -10.66 1.97
C ARG A 41 -13.65 -10.59 0.58
N ARG A 42 -12.84 -10.40 -0.48
CA ARG A 42 -13.31 -10.25 -1.87
C ARG A 42 -14.40 -9.17 -1.99
N MET A 43 -14.23 -8.08 -1.26
CA MET A 43 -15.17 -6.95 -1.29
C MET A 43 -14.81 -5.93 -2.38
N GLU A 44 -13.77 -6.20 -3.17
CA GLU A 44 -13.22 -5.30 -4.19
C GLU A 44 -12.67 -3.98 -3.63
N LYS A 45 -12.55 -3.91 -2.29
CA LYS A 45 -12.05 -2.77 -1.53
C LYS A 45 -11.36 -3.22 -0.25
N LEU A 46 -10.30 -2.53 0.12
CA LEU A 46 -9.52 -2.79 1.33
C LEU A 46 -9.91 -1.82 2.42
N THR A 47 -10.35 -2.35 3.54
CA THR A 47 -10.48 -1.57 4.78
C THR A 47 -9.12 -1.37 5.45
N LEU A 48 -8.98 -0.36 6.30
CA LEU A 48 -7.78 -0.15 7.13
C LEU A 48 -7.34 -1.43 7.86
N LYS A 49 -8.30 -2.21 8.38
CA LYS A 49 -8.03 -3.50 9.06
C LYS A 49 -7.44 -4.53 8.11
N GLU A 50 -8.03 -4.68 6.93
CA GLU A 50 -7.55 -5.62 5.91
C GLU A 50 -6.20 -5.19 5.35
N PHE A 51 -6.03 -3.91 5.07
CA PHE A 51 -4.75 -3.35 4.67
C PHE A 51 -3.67 -3.63 5.72
N THR A 52 -3.93 -3.32 7.00
CA THR A 52 -2.99 -3.59 8.10
C THR A 52 -2.65 -5.09 8.21
N ALA A 53 -3.66 -5.96 8.10
CA ALA A 53 -3.47 -7.40 8.19
C ALA A 53 -2.68 -7.96 6.99
N SER A 54 -3.03 -7.53 5.78
CA SER A 54 -2.42 -7.99 4.53
C SER A 54 -1.02 -7.44 4.33
N VAL A 55 -0.74 -6.20 4.73
CA VAL A 55 0.63 -5.64 4.77
C VAL A 55 1.50 -6.43 5.76
N ARG A 56 0.97 -6.78 6.94
CA ARG A 56 1.69 -7.62 7.93
C ARG A 56 1.96 -9.04 7.44
N LYS A 57 1.01 -9.63 6.70
CA LYS A 57 1.04 -11.06 6.33
C LYS A 57 1.69 -11.32 4.97
N GLY A 58 1.53 -10.40 4.01
CA GLY A 58 1.93 -10.57 2.61
C GLY A 58 3.04 -9.64 2.14
N GLY A 59 3.32 -8.52 2.83
CA GLY A 59 4.17 -7.46 2.29
C GLY A 59 5.68 -7.71 2.34
N LYS A 60 6.19 -8.69 3.11
CA LYS A 60 7.62 -8.74 3.52
C LYS A 60 8.16 -7.43 4.14
N ILE A 61 7.30 -6.45 4.36
CA ILE A 61 7.65 -5.19 5.00
C ILE A 61 7.83 -5.50 6.46
N LYS A 62 9.00 -5.12 7.00
CA LYS A 62 9.30 -5.21 8.43
C LYS A 62 8.48 -4.15 9.18
N LEU A 63 7.17 -4.33 9.20
CA LEU A 63 6.21 -3.51 9.93
C LEU A 63 6.37 -3.63 11.45
N GLN A 64 7.32 -4.45 11.94
CA GLN A 64 7.80 -4.38 13.31
C GLN A 64 8.31 -2.97 13.68
N GLN A 65 8.58 -2.11 12.70
CA GLN A 65 9.03 -0.74 12.92
C GLN A 65 7.95 0.34 12.79
N MET A 66 6.70 -0.01 12.40
CA MET A 66 5.62 0.99 12.24
C MET A 66 4.50 0.78 13.27
N ASN A 67 4.12 1.88 13.91
CA ASN A 67 2.97 1.93 14.80
C ASN A 67 1.66 2.06 14.02
N VAL A 68 0.54 1.82 14.71
CA VAL A 68 -0.82 1.94 14.15
C VAL A 68 -1.07 3.33 13.53
N GLY A 69 -0.52 4.40 14.11
CA GLY A 69 -0.64 5.76 13.57
C GLY A 69 -0.02 5.91 12.18
N GLU A 70 1.20 5.40 12.01
CA GLU A 70 1.93 5.45 10.72
C GLU A 70 1.20 4.64 9.64
N VAL A 71 0.65 3.48 10.00
CA VAL A 71 -0.15 2.66 9.07
C VAL A 71 -1.42 3.39 8.64
N ASN A 72 -2.03 4.16 9.56
CA ASN A 72 -3.22 4.95 9.26
C ASN A 72 -2.89 6.16 8.36
N GLU A 73 -1.76 6.83 8.57
CA GLU A 73 -1.27 7.85 7.63
C GLU A 73 -0.97 7.26 6.26
N LEU A 74 -0.30 6.10 6.23
CA LEU A 74 -0.01 5.40 4.98
C LEU A 74 -1.29 5.05 4.22
N PHE A 75 -2.32 4.59 4.94
CA PHE A 75 -3.63 4.29 4.36
C PHE A 75 -4.26 5.54 3.74
N ARG A 76 -4.23 6.68 4.45
CA ARG A 76 -4.74 7.97 3.93
C ARG A 76 -3.98 8.49 2.72
N VAL A 77 -2.70 8.16 2.58
CA VAL A 77 -1.91 8.53 1.39
C VAL A 77 -2.37 7.74 0.15
N ILE A 78 -2.90 6.53 0.34
CA ILE A 78 -3.37 5.66 -0.75
C ILE A 78 -4.85 5.93 -1.06
N ASP A 79 -5.65 6.13 -0.02
CA ASP A 79 -7.07 6.50 -0.07
C ASP A 79 -7.20 7.94 -0.58
N THR A 80 -7.30 8.09 -1.90
CA THR A 80 -7.20 9.39 -2.56
C THR A 80 -8.53 10.12 -2.54
N ASN A 81 -9.63 9.38 -2.39
CA ASN A 81 -10.98 9.90 -2.27
C ASN A 81 -11.46 10.07 -0.82
N ASP A 82 -10.66 9.67 0.17
CA ASP A 82 -10.94 9.73 1.62
C ASP A 82 -12.28 9.07 2.00
N ASP A 83 -12.67 8.00 1.28
CA ASP A 83 -13.91 7.25 1.58
C ASP A 83 -13.69 6.21 2.70
N GLY A 84 -12.45 6.05 3.16
CA GLY A 84 -12.07 5.07 4.19
C GLY A 84 -11.85 3.66 3.63
N PHE A 85 -11.80 3.53 2.30
CA PHE A 85 -11.60 2.27 1.60
C PHE A 85 -10.64 2.47 0.43
N VAL A 86 -9.66 1.57 0.29
CA VAL A 86 -8.76 1.58 -0.86
C VAL A 86 -9.27 0.60 -1.90
N VAL A 87 -9.64 1.09 -3.09
CA VAL A 87 -10.04 0.23 -4.21
C VAL A 87 -8.85 -0.20 -5.07
N CYS A 88 -9.06 -1.18 -5.96
CA CYS A 88 -8.00 -1.68 -6.84
C CYS A 88 -7.36 -0.59 -7.69
N ASP A 89 -8.15 0.39 -8.14
CA ASP A 89 -7.66 1.50 -8.96
C ASP A 89 -6.73 2.42 -8.17
N GLU A 90 -7.13 2.84 -6.96
CA GLU A 90 -6.29 3.66 -6.07
C GLU A 90 -5.01 2.94 -5.67
N PHE A 91 -5.12 1.64 -5.36
CA PHE A 91 -3.97 0.81 -5.04
C PHE A 91 -3.03 0.65 -6.24
N ALA A 92 -3.57 0.46 -7.45
CA ALA A 92 -2.76 0.43 -8.66
C ALA A 92 -2.14 1.81 -8.93
N SER A 93 -2.90 2.88 -8.82
CA SER A 93 -2.38 4.23 -8.94
C SER A 93 -1.21 4.43 -7.96
N PHE A 94 -1.35 4.06 -6.69
CA PHE A 94 -0.28 4.14 -5.72
C PHE A 94 0.95 3.28 -6.07
N VAL A 95 0.78 2.03 -6.50
CA VAL A 95 1.91 1.13 -6.82
C VAL A 95 2.64 1.53 -8.09
N TRP A 96 1.90 1.98 -9.10
CA TRP A 96 2.41 2.39 -10.41
C TRP A 96 2.73 3.86 -10.53
N ARG A 97 2.38 4.68 -9.54
CA ARG A 97 2.88 6.04 -9.39
C ARG A 97 4.38 5.96 -9.19
N ALA A 98 5.09 5.92 -10.32
CA ALA A 98 6.42 6.47 -10.40
C ALA A 98 6.28 7.88 -9.87
N SER A 99 7.00 8.23 -8.82
CA SER A 99 7.19 9.62 -8.45
C SER A 99 7.63 10.36 -9.71
N PRO A 100 6.89 11.39 -10.13
CA PRO A 100 7.59 12.64 -10.32
C PRO A 100 6.91 13.72 -9.50
N ASP A 101 7.65 14.28 -8.56
CA ASP A 101 7.68 15.72 -8.35
C ASP A 101 6.32 16.46 -8.40
N THR A 102 5.38 16.24 -7.47
CA THR A 102 4.37 17.27 -7.17
C THR A 102 3.79 17.03 -5.76
N LEU A 103 4.36 17.75 -4.80
CA LEU A 103 3.66 18.31 -3.63
C LEU A 103 3.41 19.79 -3.94
#